data_AF-A0AAU5E9E4-F1
#
_entry.id   AF-A0AAU5E9E4-F1
#
_cell.length_a   1.000
_cell.length_b   1.000
_cell.length_c   1.000
_cell.angle_alpha   90.00
_cell.angle_beta   90.00
_cell.angle_gamma   90.00
#
_symmetry.space_group_name_H-M   'P 1'
#
loop_
_entity.id
_entity.type
_entity.pdbx_description
1 polymer ?
#
loop_
_entity_poly.entity_id
_entity_poly.type
_entity_poly.pdbx_seq_one_letter_code
_entity_poly.pdbx_strand_id
1 'polypeptide(L)'
;MQYVRVMPQPAKPSRTPATPDAPESAAGGRAAAQRLKMRRELAAAAMELFATKGYEATTVDEIAAAAGVARRTFFRHFRSKEEAIFPDHDDTLIRAEAVLNAAPAHEHPLDTVCRGIKEVMRMYAARPEISVARYKLTREVPTLREAEIASVARYERLFTRYLLGHFDEHAHDDDANDDPLLAEVAASAVVTAHNHVLRRWLRAGGQGDVGAQLDHAFGIVRKTFGTGIGAGRTATPKPAGTAVHRHGEVLVTVARTDAPLDEVMRTIEEALRDR
;
A
#
# COMPACT_ATOMS: atom_id res chain seq x y z
N MET A 1 16.85 -82.27 -4.68
CA MET A 1 16.32 -82.04 -3.32
C MET A 1 17.49 -81.66 -2.43
N GLN A 2 17.67 -80.38 -2.13
CA GLN A 2 18.67 -79.92 -1.16
C GLN A 2 18.19 -78.62 -0.53
N TYR A 3 18.01 -78.68 0.78
CA TYR A 3 17.62 -77.59 1.67
C TYR A 3 18.73 -76.54 1.74
N VAL A 4 18.41 -75.27 1.53
CA VAL A 4 19.22 -74.15 2.05
C VAL A 4 18.30 -73.18 2.76
N ARG A 5 18.49 -73.14 4.08
CA ARG A 5 17.84 -72.30 5.07
C ARG A 5 18.40 -70.87 4.91
N VAL A 6 17.57 -69.95 4.43
CA VAL A 6 17.93 -68.53 4.25
C VAL A 6 17.93 -67.84 5.62
N MET A 7 19.06 -67.22 5.97
CA MET A 7 19.24 -66.39 7.16
C MET A 7 18.59 -65.00 6.95
N PRO A 8 17.97 -64.39 7.97
CA PRO A 8 17.41 -63.05 7.87
C PRO A 8 18.50 -61.97 7.98
N GLN A 9 18.50 -61.06 7.01
CA GLN A 9 19.42 -59.94 6.85
C GLN A 9 19.06 -58.79 7.81
N PRO A 10 20.04 -58.10 8.45
CA PRO A 10 19.76 -57.01 9.38
C PRO A 10 19.30 -55.74 8.65
N ALA A 11 18.31 -55.07 9.24
CA ALA A 11 17.68 -53.85 8.75
C ALA A 11 18.66 -52.66 8.70
N LYS A 12 18.63 -51.92 7.59
CA LYS A 12 19.37 -50.65 7.42
C LYS A 12 18.74 -49.55 8.29
N PRO A 13 19.53 -48.71 8.98
CA PRO A 13 18.99 -47.58 9.72
C PRO A 13 18.46 -46.51 8.74
N SER A 14 17.21 -46.13 8.96
CA SER A 14 16.49 -45.06 8.27
C SER A 14 17.16 -43.70 8.53
N ARG A 15 17.55 -43.01 7.45
CA ARG A 15 17.93 -41.60 7.48
C ARG A 15 16.71 -40.76 7.83
N THR A 16 16.71 -40.16 9.01
CA THR A 16 15.79 -39.08 9.38
C THR A 16 15.93 -37.93 8.36
N PRO A 17 14.83 -37.41 7.78
CA PRO A 17 14.90 -36.22 6.94
C PRO A 17 15.20 -35.01 7.82
N ALA A 18 16.25 -34.27 7.46
CA ALA A 18 16.54 -32.98 8.06
C ALA A 18 15.41 -32.00 7.71
N THR A 19 14.82 -31.37 8.72
CA THR A 19 13.99 -30.18 8.59
C THR A 19 14.80 -29.01 8.01
N PRO A 20 14.38 -28.39 6.89
CA PRO A 20 14.87 -27.08 6.49
C PRO A 20 13.90 -25.96 6.92
N ASP A 21 14.43 -24.74 7.03
CA ASP A 21 13.73 -23.43 7.06
C ASP A 21 13.26 -22.81 8.39
N ALA A 22 14.16 -22.68 9.37
CA ALA A 22 13.97 -21.74 10.49
C ALA A 22 15.07 -20.67 10.77
N PRO A 23 16.26 -20.60 10.12
CA PRO A 23 17.22 -19.52 10.41
C PRO A 23 17.22 -18.34 9.41
N GLU A 24 16.68 -18.49 8.19
CA GLU A 24 16.78 -17.46 7.14
C GLU A 24 15.87 -16.25 7.35
N SER A 25 14.63 -16.48 7.81
CA SER A 25 13.64 -15.42 8.08
C SER A 25 14.08 -14.46 9.20
N ALA A 26 14.68 -14.99 10.28
CA ALA A 26 15.16 -14.19 11.41
C ALA A 26 16.41 -13.35 11.07
N ALA A 27 17.28 -13.84 10.18
CA ALA A 27 18.42 -13.07 9.68
C ALA A 27 17.98 -11.94 8.74
N GLY A 28 17.00 -12.21 7.87
CA GLY A 28 16.38 -11.21 7.00
C GLY A 28 15.71 -10.07 7.78
N GLY A 29 14.94 -10.41 8.83
CA GLY A 29 14.29 -9.43 9.71
C GLY A 29 15.27 -8.49 10.41
N ARG A 30 16.37 -9.03 10.95
CA ARG A 30 17.42 -8.21 11.59
C ARG A 30 18.12 -7.28 10.60
N ALA A 31 18.42 -7.76 9.39
CA ALA A 31 19.04 -6.93 8.36
C ALA A 31 18.12 -5.79 7.89
N ALA A 32 16.82 -6.05 7.76
CA ALA A 32 15.82 -5.03 7.44
C ALA A 32 15.70 -3.97 8.55
N ALA A 33 15.61 -4.40 9.82
CA ALA A 33 15.57 -3.49 10.96
C ALA A 33 16.82 -2.61 11.07
N GLN A 34 18.01 -3.18 10.84
CA GLN A 34 19.26 -2.43 10.84
C GLN A 34 19.31 -1.40 9.70
N ARG A 35 18.81 -1.76 8.51
CA ARG A 35 18.72 -0.84 7.36
C ARG A 35 17.79 0.34 7.65
N LEU A 36 16.65 0.08 8.31
CA LEU A 36 15.70 1.12 8.70
C LEU A 36 16.27 2.04 9.77
N LYS A 37 16.96 1.47 10.78
CA LYS A 37 17.66 2.25 11.82
C LYS A 37 18.67 3.21 11.20
N MET A 38 19.53 2.71 10.30
CA MET A 38 20.51 3.52 9.58
C MET A 38 19.86 4.61 8.71
N ARG A 39 18.76 4.28 8.01
CA ARG A 39 17.99 5.27 7.22
C ARG A 39 17.49 6.42 8.10
N ARG A 40 16.99 6.11 9.29
CA ARG A 40 16.50 7.11 10.27
C ARG A 40 17.61 7.95 10.88
N GLU A 41 18.76 7.34 11.20
CA GLU A 41 19.93 8.06 11.74
C GLU A 41 20.46 9.09 10.72
N LEU A 42 20.58 8.69 9.46
CA LEU A 42 20.99 9.60 8.37
C LEU A 42 19.99 10.74 8.16
N ALA A 43 18.69 10.46 8.21
CA ALA A 43 17.66 11.48 8.07
C ALA A 43 17.63 12.47 9.26
N ALA A 44 17.87 11.97 10.49
CA ALA A 44 17.98 12.82 11.67
C ALA A 44 19.18 13.77 11.56
N ALA A 45 20.36 13.25 11.17
CA ALA A 45 21.56 14.05 10.93
C ALA A 45 21.33 15.12 9.84
N ALA A 46 20.65 14.75 8.75
CA ALA A 46 20.29 15.68 7.68
C ALA A 46 19.39 16.81 8.21
N MET A 47 18.32 16.47 8.94
CA MET A 47 17.40 17.44 9.51
C MET A 47 18.08 18.42 10.49
N GLU A 48 18.99 17.93 11.33
CA GLU A 48 19.75 18.77 12.26
C GLU A 48 20.66 19.75 11.52
N LEU A 49 21.40 19.28 10.51
CA LEU A 49 22.27 20.14 9.70
C LEU A 49 21.46 21.16 8.89
N PHE A 50 20.32 20.76 8.32
CA PHE A 50 19.45 21.70 7.63
C PHE A 50 18.89 22.78 8.55
N ALA A 51 18.56 22.43 9.80
CA ALA A 51 18.05 23.38 10.78
C ALA A 51 19.12 24.36 11.29
N THR A 52 20.38 23.92 11.37
CA THR A 52 21.48 24.72 11.96
C THR A 52 22.32 25.47 10.92
N LYS A 53 22.63 24.84 9.79
CA LYS A 53 23.47 25.38 8.71
C LYS A 53 22.66 25.90 7.52
N GLY A 54 21.40 25.48 7.42
CA GLY A 54 20.56 25.73 6.24
C GLY A 54 20.69 24.64 5.18
N TYR A 55 19.62 24.49 4.39
CA TYR A 55 19.51 23.43 3.39
C TYR A 55 20.59 23.48 2.30
N GLU A 56 20.80 24.66 1.70
CA GLU A 56 21.73 24.83 0.58
C GLU A 56 23.18 24.63 0.98
N ALA A 57 23.55 25.13 2.17
CA ALA A 57 24.91 25.03 2.69
C ALA A 57 25.27 23.62 3.18
N THR A 58 24.32 22.70 3.30
CA THR A 58 24.55 21.34 3.80
C THR A 58 24.85 20.38 2.66
N THR A 59 25.93 19.61 2.80
CA THR A 59 26.37 18.60 1.82
C THR A 59 26.10 17.17 2.30
N VAL A 60 26.03 16.22 1.36
CA VAL A 60 25.89 14.79 1.69
C VAL A 60 27.07 14.25 2.51
N ASP A 61 28.28 14.80 2.29
CA ASP A 61 29.47 14.37 3.05
C ASP A 61 29.36 14.77 4.51
N GLU A 62 28.86 15.97 4.79
CA GLU A 62 28.61 16.44 6.16
C GLU A 62 27.54 15.61 6.85
N ILE A 63 26.46 15.26 6.14
CA ILE A 63 25.39 14.40 6.68
C ILE A 63 25.96 13.01 7.02
N ALA A 64 26.73 12.42 6.11
CA ALA A 64 27.34 11.11 6.31
C ALA A 64 28.34 11.13 7.48
N ALA A 65 29.17 12.18 7.57
CA ALA A 65 30.12 12.37 8.66
C ALA A 65 29.41 12.55 10.01
N ALA A 66 28.34 13.36 10.06
CA ALA A 66 27.52 13.54 11.26
C ALA A 66 26.86 12.24 11.73
N ALA A 67 26.47 11.36 10.79
CA ALA A 67 25.94 10.03 11.08
C ALA A 67 27.03 8.95 11.32
N GLY A 68 28.32 9.30 11.26
CA GLY A 68 29.42 8.37 11.49
C GLY A 68 29.59 7.29 10.41
N VAL A 69 29.16 7.57 9.17
CA VAL A 69 29.24 6.62 8.06
C VAL A 69 29.89 7.21 6.81
N ALA A 70 30.33 6.33 5.91
CA ALA A 70 30.87 6.75 4.62
C ALA A 70 29.77 7.31 3.69
N ARG A 71 30.15 8.24 2.80
CA ARG A 71 29.28 8.79 1.73
C ARG A 71 28.53 7.70 0.94
N ARG A 72 29.20 6.59 0.62
CA ARG A 72 28.59 5.45 -0.08
C ARG A 72 27.42 4.82 0.69
N THR A 73 27.47 4.84 2.03
CA THR A 73 26.37 4.37 2.87
C THR A 73 25.17 5.29 2.73
N PHE A 74 25.36 6.62 2.72
CA PHE A 74 24.25 7.55 2.45
C PHE A 74 23.54 7.20 1.14
N PHE A 75 24.28 7.07 0.04
CA PHE A 75 23.70 6.76 -1.28
C PHE A 75 23.05 5.38 -1.40
N ARG A 76 23.38 4.45 -0.50
CA ARG A 76 22.68 3.16 -0.40
C ARG A 76 21.27 3.33 0.15
N HIS A 77 21.03 4.39 0.94
CA HIS A 77 19.73 4.68 1.52
C HIS A 77 18.99 5.74 0.69
N PHE A 78 19.62 6.85 0.34
CA PHE A 78 18.96 7.98 -0.32
C PHE A 78 19.64 8.31 -1.64
N ARG A 79 18.86 8.62 -2.68
CA ARG A 79 19.40 9.03 -3.98
C ARG A 79 19.97 10.45 -3.93
N SER A 80 19.46 11.27 -3.02
CA SER A 80 19.85 12.67 -2.87
C SER A 80 19.59 13.17 -1.44
N LYS A 81 20.04 14.39 -1.10
CA LYS A 81 19.82 14.98 0.24
C LYS A 81 18.37 15.39 0.47
N GLU A 82 17.64 15.71 -0.60
CA GLU A 82 16.20 16.00 -0.62
C GLU A 82 15.39 14.81 -0.08
N GLU A 83 15.76 13.59 -0.49
CA GLU A 83 15.04 12.37 -0.10
C GLU A 83 15.15 12.10 1.41
N ALA A 84 16.24 12.55 2.05
CA ALA A 84 16.46 12.38 3.48
C ALA A 84 15.46 13.17 4.35
N ILE A 85 14.71 14.12 3.78
CA ILE A 85 13.64 14.85 4.47
C ILE A 85 12.40 13.96 4.74
N PHE A 86 12.18 12.97 3.86
CA PHE A 86 10.95 12.18 3.82
C PHE A 86 11.25 10.68 3.97
N PRO A 87 12.04 10.25 4.98
CA PRO A 87 12.63 8.91 5.01
C PRO A 87 11.58 7.79 5.17
N ASP A 88 10.47 8.09 5.83
CA ASP A 88 9.44 7.12 6.19
C ASP A 88 8.30 7.01 5.15
N HIS A 89 8.31 7.83 4.09
CA HIS A 89 7.20 7.84 3.13
C HIS A 89 7.09 6.55 2.32
N ASP A 90 8.20 5.93 1.93
CA ASP A 90 8.16 4.68 1.17
C ASP A 90 7.61 3.53 2.03
N ASP A 91 8.06 3.41 3.28
CA ASP A 91 7.52 2.44 4.24
C ASP A 91 6.03 2.72 4.55
N THR A 92 5.65 3.99 4.61
CA THR A 92 4.26 4.40 4.84
C THR A 92 3.38 4.09 3.65
N LEU A 93 3.91 4.19 2.43
CA LEU A 93 3.22 3.79 1.20
C LEU A 93 2.95 2.29 1.20
N ILE A 94 3.93 1.46 1.62
CA ILE A 94 3.76 0.02 1.79
C ILE A 94 2.69 -0.30 2.84
N ARG A 95 2.67 0.40 3.98
CA ARG A 95 1.62 0.22 5.01
C ARG A 95 0.24 0.62 4.51
N ALA A 96 0.14 1.73 3.77
CA ALA A 96 -1.10 2.15 3.16
C ALA A 96 -1.61 1.11 2.16
N GLU A 97 -0.74 0.59 1.29
CA GLU A 97 -1.06 -0.49 0.35
C GLU A 97 -1.51 -1.78 1.06
N ALA A 98 -0.84 -2.17 2.15
CA ALA A 98 -1.25 -3.31 2.95
C ALA A 98 -2.67 -3.13 3.54
N VAL A 99 -3.01 -1.91 3.95
CA VAL A 99 -4.36 -1.56 4.41
C VAL A 99 -5.42 -1.73 3.32
N LEU A 100 -5.09 -1.36 2.07
CA LEU A 100 -5.96 -1.53 0.92
C LEU A 100 -6.14 -3.01 0.56
N ASN A 101 -5.06 -3.79 0.57
CA ASN A 101 -5.07 -5.22 0.24
C ASN A 101 -5.81 -6.06 1.28
N ALA A 102 -5.83 -5.63 2.54
CA ALA A 102 -6.53 -6.30 3.63
C ALA A 102 -7.99 -5.84 3.79
N ALA A 103 -8.54 -5.05 2.85
CA ALA A 103 -9.89 -4.52 2.93
C ALA A 103 -10.95 -5.64 2.94
N PRO A 104 -11.89 -5.65 3.90
CA PRO A 104 -13.00 -6.58 3.87
C PRO A 104 -13.85 -6.44 2.60
N ALA A 105 -14.36 -7.55 2.08
CA ALA A 105 -15.21 -7.58 0.89
C ALA A 105 -16.56 -6.83 1.02
N HIS A 106 -16.91 -6.37 2.22
CA HIS A 106 -18.10 -5.54 2.47
C HIS A 106 -17.76 -4.08 2.81
N GLU A 107 -16.48 -3.74 3.03
CA GLU A 107 -16.06 -2.36 3.28
C GLU A 107 -16.23 -1.56 1.98
N HIS A 108 -16.71 -0.33 2.09
CA HIS A 108 -16.83 0.53 0.92
C HIS A 108 -15.43 1.00 0.46
N PRO A 109 -15.10 0.97 -0.84
CA PRO A 109 -13.74 1.28 -1.32
C PRO A 109 -13.22 2.65 -0.87
N LEU A 110 -14.06 3.69 -0.90
CA LEU A 110 -13.69 5.01 -0.42
C LEU A 110 -13.36 5.05 1.08
N ASP A 111 -14.01 4.22 1.91
CA ASP A 111 -13.71 4.12 3.34
C ASP A 111 -12.36 3.42 3.55
N THR A 112 -12.06 2.40 2.73
CA THR A 112 -10.73 1.78 2.67
C THR A 112 -9.63 2.78 2.35
N VAL A 113 -9.84 3.63 1.32
CA VAL A 113 -8.87 4.68 0.94
C VAL A 113 -8.68 5.69 2.07
N CYS A 114 -9.77 6.13 2.70
CA CYS A 114 -9.72 7.00 3.88
C CYS A 114 -8.93 6.35 5.04
N ARG A 115 -9.07 5.03 5.24
CA ARG A 115 -8.30 4.26 6.24
C ARG A 115 -6.83 4.15 5.86
N GLY A 116 -6.52 3.97 4.57
CA GLY A 116 -5.16 3.89 4.03
C GLY A 116 -4.37 5.18 4.22
N ILE A 117 -4.95 6.33 3.85
CA ILE A 117 -4.26 7.63 4.00
C ILE A 117 -4.03 8.01 5.48
N LYS A 118 -4.81 7.47 6.43
CA LYS A 118 -4.55 7.67 7.87
C LYS A 118 -3.18 7.14 8.31
N GLU A 119 -2.55 6.21 7.60
CA GLU A 119 -1.16 5.80 7.85
C GLU A 119 -0.18 6.97 7.71
N VAL A 120 -0.43 7.89 6.77
CA VAL A 120 0.37 9.11 6.61
C VAL A 120 0.19 10.00 7.84
N MET A 121 -1.05 10.18 8.32
CA MET A 121 -1.27 10.97 9.53
C MET A 121 -0.59 10.37 10.75
N ARG A 122 -0.69 9.04 10.95
CA ARG A 122 -0.01 8.32 12.05
C ARG A 122 1.50 8.54 12.01
N MET A 123 2.10 8.47 10.80
CA MET A 123 3.52 8.75 10.61
C MET A 123 3.89 10.18 11.06
N TYR A 124 3.11 11.19 10.68
CA TYR A 124 3.37 12.58 11.10
C TYR A 124 3.13 12.80 12.61
N ALA A 125 2.08 12.18 13.16
CA ALA A 125 1.66 12.30 14.56
C ALA A 125 2.57 11.55 15.54
N ALA A 126 3.36 10.58 15.08
CA ALA A 126 4.28 9.83 15.93
C ALA A 126 5.36 10.72 16.59
N ARG A 127 5.79 11.78 15.90
CA ARG A 127 6.79 12.76 16.36
C ARG A 127 6.43 14.17 15.87
N PRO A 128 5.41 14.82 16.46
CA PRO A 128 4.88 16.09 15.97
C PRO A 128 5.94 17.18 15.88
N GLU A 129 6.87 17.24 16.84
CA GLU A 129 7.95 18.21 16.90
C GLU A 129 8.87 18.16 15.66
N ILE A 130 9.25 16.95 15.24
CA ILE A 130 10.05 16.75 14.01
C ILE A 130 9.24 17.09 12.78
N SER A 131 8.00 16.61 12.74
CA SER A 131 7.07 16.85 11.64
C SER A 131 6.85 18.35 11.39
N VAL A 132 6.69 19.14 12.46
CA VAL A 132 6.53 20.60 12.41
C VAL A 132 7.81 21.28 11.93
N ALA A 133 8.98 20.89 12.46
CA ALA A 133 10.26 21.45 12.03
C ALA A 133 10.51 21.18 10.53
N ARG A 134 10.28 19.94 10.10
CA ARG A 134 10.32 19.55 8.68
C ARG A 134 9.37 20.36 7.82
N TYR A 135 8.12 20.54 8.27
CA TYR A 135 7.14 21.30 7.52
C TYR A 135 7.53 22.77 7.33
N LYS A 136 8.19 23.40 8.33
CA LYS A 136 8.74 24.76 8.19
C LYS A 136 9.79 24.80 7.07
N LEU A 137 10.74 23.87 7.09
CA LEU A 137 11.80 23.79 6.08
C LEU A 137 11.24 23.56 4.67
N THR A 138 10.31 22.62 4.49
CA THR A 138 9.65 22.34 3.19
C THR A 138 8.86 23.54 2.65
N ARG A 139 8.41 24.45 3.51
CA ARG A 139 7.71 25.67 3.08
C ARG A 139 8.66 26.74 2.55
N GLU A 140 9.89 26.78 3.04
CA GLU A 140 10.87 27.81 2.72
C GLU A 140 11.77 27.40 1.55
N VAL A 141 12.00 26.10 1.36
CA VAL A 141 12.92 25.56 0.36
C VAL A 141 12.16 24.98 -0.86
N PRO A 142 12.27 25.56 -2.07
CA PRO A 142 11.54 25.11 -3.26
C PRO A 142 11.83 23.67 -3.67
N THR A 143 13.08 23.22 -3.65
CA THR A 143 13.45 21.85 -4.03
C THR A 143 12.83 20.79 -3.10
N LEU A 144 12.67 21.11 -1.82
CA LEU A 144 11.97 20.24 -0.88
C LEU A 144 10.47 20.23 -1.09
N ARG A 145 9.91 21.34 -1.59
CA ARG A 145 8.50 21.39 -1.99
C ARG A 145 8.22 20.48 -3.17
N GLU A 146 9.11 20.45 -4.16
CA GLU A 146 9.01 19.55 -5.32
C GLU A 146 9.05 18.08 -4.89
N ALA A 147 9.94 17.74 -3.94
CA ALA A 147 9.99 16.41 -3.34
C ALA A 147 8.69 16.05 -2.58
N GLU A 148 8.09 17.00 -1.86
CA GLU A 148 6.77 16.82 -1.21
C GLU A 148 5.69 16.50 -2.25
N ILE A 149 5.61 17.28 -3.34
CA ILE A 149 4.64 17.08 -4.42
C ILE A 149 4.80 15.69 -5.04
N ALA A 150 6.04 15.28 -5.33
CA ALA A 150 6.33 13.96 -5.87
C ALA A 150 5.92 12.83 -4.91
N SER A 151 6.03 13.05 -3.59
CA SER A 151 5.55 12.12 -2.57
C SER A 151 4.03 12.02 -2.55
N VAL A 152 3.33 13.16 -2.54
CA VAL A 152 1.85 13.22 -2.58
C VAL A 152 1.31 12.47 -3.80
N ALA A 153 1.91 12.69 -4.98
CA ALA A 153 1.49 12.05 -6.21
C ALA A 153 1.63 10.51 -6.17
N ARG A 154 2.53 9.95 -5.34
CA ARG A 154 2.63 8.48 -5.18
C ARG A 154 1.42 7.90 -4.46
N TYR A 155 0.93 8.56 -3.41
CA TYR A 155 -0.27 8.13 -2.68
C TYR A 155 -1.52 8.27 -3.52
N GLU A 156 -1.66 9.39 -4.24
CA GLU A 156 -2.77 9.60 -5.16
C GLU A 156 -2.84 8.48 -6.21
N ARG A 157 -1.73 8.19 -6.89
CA ARG A 157 -1.67 7.07 -7.84
C ARG A 157 -2.01 5.71 -7.21
N LEU A 158 -1.59 5.47 -5.97
CA LEU A 158 -1.93 4.23 -5.26
C LEU A 158 -3.45 4.13 -5.05
N PHE A 159 -4.07 5.19 -4.56
CA PHE A 159 -5.51 5.21 -4.27
C PHE A 159 -6.36 5.21 -5.53
N THR A 160 -5.98 5.93 -6.59
CA THR A 160 -6.66 5.89 -7.89
C THR A 160 -6.67 4.46 -8.44
N ARG A 161 -5.51 3.78 -8.44
CA ARG A 161 -5.44 2.37 -8.90
C ARG A 161 -6.33 1.44 -8.08
N TYR A 162 -6.37 1.63 -6.77
CA TYR A 162 -7.26 0.85 -5.92
C TYR A 162 -8.73 1.10 -6.25
N LEU A 163 -9.16 2.36 -6.37
CA LEU A 163 -10.55 2.70 -6.67
C LEU A 163 -10.98 2.21 -8.06
N LEU A 164 -10.13 2.34 -9.08
CA LEU A 164 -10.37 1.82 -10.42
C LEU A 164 -10.73 0.32 -10.42
N GLY A 165 -10.08 -0.48 -9.58
CA GLY A 165 -10.37 -1.91 -9.45
C GLY A 165 -11.67 -2.26 -8.70
N HIS A 166 -12.46 -1.27 -8.30
CA HIS A 166 -13.68 -1.45 -7.49
C HIS A 166 -14.94 -0.79 -8.10
N PHE A 167 -14.88 -0.38 -9.37
CA PHE A 167 -16.09 -0.01 -10.12
C PHE A 167 -16.79 -1.28 -10.62
N ASP A 168 -18.11 -1.19 -10.78
CA ASP A 168 -18.92 -2.29 -11.28
C ASP A 168 -19.04 -2.17 -12.79
N GLU A 169 -18.42 -3.10 -13.52
CA GLU A 169 -18.48 -3.15 -14.99
C GLU A 169 -19.92 -3.24 -15.54
N HIS A 170 -20.90 -3.66 -14.72
CA HIS A 170 -22.31 -3.82 -15.12
C HIS A 170 -23.21 -2.65 -14.71
N ALA A 171 -22.68 -1.65 -13.98
CA ALA A 171 -23.48 -0.52 -13.50
C ALA A 171 -23.61 0.62 -14.53
N HIS A 172 -22.84 0.58 -15.62
CA HIS A 172 -22.80 1.61 -16.64
C HIS A 172 -23.33 1.07 -17.98
N ASP A 173 -24.65 1.22 -18.18
CA ASP A 173 -25.34 1.01 -19.47
C ASP A 173 -25.15 2.19 -20.46
N ASP A 174 -24.38 3.21 -20.08
CA ASP A 174 -24.11 4.41 -20.90
C ASP A 174 -22.78 4.29 -21.67
N ASP A 175 -22.77 4.75 -22.93
CA ASP A 175 -21.61 4.78 -23.84
C ASP A 175 -20.38 5.58 -23.31
N ALA A 176 -20.51 6.26 -22.16
CA ALA A 176 -19.45 7.01 -21.51
C ALA A 176 -19.07 6.35 -20.16
N ASN A 177 -18.01 5.55 -20.17
CA ASN A 177 -17.41 5.02 -18.94
C ASN A 177 -16.65 6.13 -18.19
N ASP A 178 -17.34 6.80 -17.26
CA ASP A 178 -16.78 7.85 -16.39
C ASP A 178 -15.95 7.31 -15.20
N ASP A 179 -15.83 5.97 -15.04
CA ASP A 179 -15.16 5.34 -13.90
C ASP A 179 -13.72 5.84 -13.68
N PRO A 180 -12.87 6.00 -14.72
CA PRO A 180 -11.51 6.48 -14.51
C PRO A 180 -11.47 7.89 -13.97
N LEU A 181 -12.35 8.77 -14.46
CA LEU A 181 -12.47 10.14 -13.99
C LEU A 181 -12.95 10.15 -12.54
N LEU A 182 -13.99 9.38 -12.20
CA LEU A 182 -14.54 9.31 -10.85
C LEU A 182 -13.51 8.75 -9.85
N ALA A 183 -12.76 7.72 -10.24
CA ALA A 183 -11.69 7.15 -9.43
C ALA A 183 -10.60 8.18 -9.12
N GLU A 184 -10.15 8.91 -10.15
CA GLU A 184 -9.12 9.93 -10.02
C GLU A 184 -9.60 11.07 -9.12
N VAL A 185 -10.77 11.65 -9.42
CA VAL A 185 -11.34 12.77 -8.65
C VAL A 185 -11.57 12.38 -7.18
N ALA A 186 -12.08 11.18 -6.91
CA ALA A 186 -12.30 10.72 -5.55
C ALA A 186 -10.97 10.51 -4.78
N ALA A 187 -9.96 9.92 -5.42
CA ALA A 187 -8.63 9.78 -4.82
C ALA A 187 -7.99 11.15 -4.53
N SER A 188 -8.02 12.07 -5.50
CA SER A 188 -7.54 13.45 -5.34
C SER A 188 -8.26 14.17 -4.20
N ALA A 189 -9.58 13.98 -4.07
CA ALA A 189 -10.38 14.59 -3.00
C ALA A 189 -9.95 14.09 -1.61
N VAL A 190 -9.73 12.78 -1.43
CA VAL A 190 -9.25 12.20 -0.16
C VAL A 190 -7.85 12.74 0.18
N VAL A 191 -6.93 12.74 -0.78
CA VAL A 191 -5.56 13.26 -0.59
C VAL A 191 -5.58 14.75 -0.26
N THR A 192 -6.44 15.52 -0.93
CA THR A 192 -6.61 16.96 -0.69
C THR A 192 -7.17 17.23 0.70
N ALA A 193 -8.23 16.51 1.11
CA ALA A 193 -8.81 16.62 2.44
C ALA A 193 -7.77 16.29 3.53
N HIS A 194 -7.01 15.22 3.36
CA HIS A 194 -5.92 14.85 4.24
C HIS A 194 -4.85 15.95 4.34
N ASN A 195 -4.35 16.44 3.20
CA ASN A 195 -3.32 17.47 3.15
C ASN A 195 -3.79 18.79 3.77
N HIS A 196 -5.07 19.15 3.60
CA HIS A 196 -5.65 20.32 4.23
C HIS A 196 -5.55 20.22 5.77
N VAL A 197 -6.02 19.09 6.33
CA VAL A 197 -6.01 18.85 7.78
C VAL A 197 -4.57 18.77 8.30
N LEU A 198 -3.71 17.99 7.65
CA LEU A 198 -2.31 17.83 8.03
C LEU A 198 -1.57 19.17 8.06
N ARG A 199 -1.68 19.96 6.98
CA ARG A 199 -1.00 21.27 6.90
C ARG A 199 -1.54 22.25 7.92
N ARG A 200 -2.84 22.22 8.22
CA ARG A 200 -3.43 23.03 9.29
C ARG A 200 -2.88 22.64 10.66
N TRP A 201 -2.85 21.35 10.96
CA TRP A 201 -2.32 20.80 12.21
C TRP A 201 -0.83 21.12 12.40
N LEU A 202 -0.01 20.98 11.35
CA LEU A 202 1.40 21.35 11.37
C LEU A 202 1.63 22.86 11.58
N ARG A 203 0.79 23.72 11.00
CA ARG A 203 0.82 25.18 11.28
C ARG A 203 0.44 25.51 12.71
N ALA A 204 -0.43 24.72 13.32
CA ALA A 204 -0.80 24.82 14.74
C ALA A 204 0.24 24.18 15.68
N GLY A 205 1.45 23.86 15.19
CA GLY A 205 2.51 23.28 16.00
C GLY A 205 2.30 21.80 16.35
N GLY A 206 1.47 21.09 15.59
CA GLY A 206 1.17 19.69 15.86
C GLY A 206 0.22 19.47 17.05
N GLN A 207 -0.55 20.50 17.41
CA GLN A 207 -1.48 20.46 18.55
C GLN A 207 -2.92 20.22 18.12
N GLY A 208 -3.70 19.60 19.02
CA GLY A 208 -5.12 19.31 18.86
C GLY A 208 -5.41 17.91 18.32
N ASP A 209 -6.70 17.55 18.32
CA ASP A 209 -7.18 16.25 17.86
C ASP A 209 -7.24 16.20 16.33
N VAL A 210 -6.12 15.79 15.73
CA VAL A 210 -6.00 15.66 14.28
C VAL A 210 -6.81 14.48 13.72
N GLY A 211 -7.11 13.47 14.56
CA GLY A 211 -7.92 12.32 14.18
C GLY A 211 -9.37 12.74 13.92
N ALA A 212 -9.98 13.45 14.88
CA ALA A 212 -11.33 13.97 14.74
C ALA A 212 -11.46 14.95 13.55
N GLN A 213 -10.43 15.77 13.31
CA GLN A 213 -10.41 16.68 12.15
C GLN A 213 -10.37 15.93 10.81
N LEU A 214 -9.61 14.83 10.73
CA LEU A 214 -9.60 13.97 9.54
C LEU A 214 -10.93 13.26 9.34
N ASP A 215 -11.52 12.71 10.41
CA ASP A 215 -12.81 12.02 10.33
C ASP A 215 -13.90 12.95 9.82
N HIS A 216 -13.91 14.20 10.31
CA HIS A 216 -14.81 15.23 9.79
C HIS A 216 -14.57 15.51 8.29
N ALA A 217 -13.32 15.71 7.88
CA ALA A 217 -12.98 16.00 6.48
C ALA A 217 -13.35 14.83 5.55
N PHE A 218 -13.11 13.59 5.96
CA PHE A 218 -13.50 12.41 5.20
C PHE A 218 -15.01 12.21 5.17
N GLY A 219 -15.73 12.59 6.23
CA GLY A 219 -17.20 12.65 6.20
C GLY A 219 -17.74 13.58 5.11
N ILE A 220 -17.06 14.69 4.80
CA ILE A 220 -17.42 15.57 3.69
C ILE A 220 -17.17 14.89 2.35
N VAL A 221 -15.97 14.33 2.16
CA VAL A 221 -15.61 13.61 0.91
C VAL A 221 -16.58 12.44 0.65
N ARG A 222 -16.94 11.70 1.70
CA ARG A 222 -17.88 10.57 1.62
C ARG A 222 -19.28 10.99 1.18
N LYS A 223 -19.77 12.13 1.65
CA LYS A 223 -21.07 12.67 1.23
C LYS A 223 -21.07 13.09 -0.24
N THR A 224 -19.94 13.60 -0.75
CA THR A 224 -19.82 14.07 -2.13
C THR A 224 -19.64 12.93 -3.13
N PHE A 225 -18.81 11.93 -2.81
CA PHE A 225 -18.38 10.87 -3.75
C PHE A 225 -18.89 9.48 -3.37
N GLY A 226 -19.78 9.38 -2.39
CA GLY A 226 -20.19 8.10 -1.85
C GLY A 226 -21.23 7.33 -2.67
N THR A 227 -21.83 7.97 -3.66
CA THR A 227 -22.78 7.37 -4.61
C THR A 227 -22.04 6.98 -5.90
N GLY A 228 -22.22 5.74 -6.38
CA GLY A 228 -21.60 5.22 -7.62
C GLY A 228 -20.42 4.27 -7.36
N ILE A 229 -19.44 4.68 -6.57
CA ILE A 229 -18.31 3.81 -6.17
C ILE A 229 -18.83 2.68 -5.26
N GLY A 230 -18.61 1.41 -5.59
CA GLY A 230 -19.04 0.28 -4.76
C GLY A 230 -20.56 0.09 -4.64
N ALA A 231 -21.36 0.67 -5.53
CA ALA A 231 -22.84 0.61 -5.51
C ALA A 231 -23.41 -0.83 -5.56
N GLY A 232 -22.67 -1.78 -6.15
CA GLY A 232 -23.04 -3.21 -6.20
C GLY A 232 -22.78 -4.03 -4.93
N ARG A 233 -22.23 -3.43 -3.85
CA ARG A 233 -21.87 -4.16 -2.61
C ARG A 233 -22.95 -4.13 -1.53
N THR A 234 -24.18 -3.72 -1.85
CA THR A 234 -25.30 -3.81 -0.92
C THR A 234 -25.50 -5.26 -0.47
N ALA A 235 -25.58 -5.45 0.84
CA ALA A 235 -25.50 -6.71 1.57
C ALA A 235 -26.73 -7.62 1.37
N THR A 236 -27.01 -8.00 0.13
CA THR A 236 -27.86 -9.13 -0.20
C THR A 236 -26.98 -10.19 -0.87
N PRO A 237 -26.77 -11.36 -0.25
CA PRO A 237 -26.15 -12.46 -0.96
C PRO A 237 -27.08 -12.85 -2.10
N LYS A 238 -26.80 -12.34 -3.30
CA LYS A 238 -27.38 -12.86 -4.54
C LYS A 238 -27.01 -14.35 -4.57
N PRO A 239 -27.97 -15.29 -4.78
CA PRO A 239 -27.62 -16.69 -4.87
C PRO A 239 -26.54 -16.85 -5.95
N ALA A 240 -25.43 -17.50 -5.57
CA ALA A 240 -24.29 -17.70 -6.43
C ALA A 240 -24.76 -18.44 -7.70
N GLY A 241 -24.77 -17.73 -8.82
CA GLY A 241 -25.13 -18.27 -10.12
C GLY A 241 -23.94 -18.18 -11.06
N THR A 242 -23.68 -19.26 -11.78
CA THR A 242 -22.72 -19.33 -12.88
C THR A 242 -23.12 -18.32 -13.95
N ALA A 243 -22.18 -17.45 -14.36
CA ALA A 243 -22.41 -16.46 -15.40
C ALA A 243 -21.62 -16.82 -16.66
N VAL A 244 -22.28 -16.72 -17.81
CA VAL A 244 -21.69 -16.98 -19.13
C VAL A 244 -21.82 -15.71 -19.96
N HIS A 245 -20.70 -15.25 -20.50
CA HIS A 245 -20.66 -14.11 -21.41
C HIS A 245 -20.07 -14.55 -22.76
N ARG A 246 -20.75 -14.19 -23.86
CA ARG A 246 -20.25 -14.38 -25.22
C ARG A 246 -19.77 -13.04 -25.77
N HIS A 247 -18.56 -12.99 -26.29
CA HIS A 247 -18.06 -11.85 -27.05
C HIS A 247 -17.33 -12.34 -28.30
N GLY A 248 -17.93 -12.16 -29.48
CA GLY A 248 -17.42 -12.75 -30.73
C GLY A 248 -17.42 -14.29 -30.74
N GLU A 249 -16.38 -14.90 -31.31
CA GLU A 249 -16.19 -16.38 -31.35
C GLU A 249 -15.76 -16.98 -30.00
N VAL A 250 -15.59 -16.16 -28.95
CA VAL A 250 -15.04 -16.59 -27.66
C VAL A 250 -16.14 -16.62 -26.58
N LEU A 251 -16.23 -17.78 -25.91
CA LEU A 251 -17.10 -18.03 -24.76
C LEU A 251 -16.26 -17.98 -23.48
N VAL A 252 -16.61 -17.10 -22.54
CA VAL A 252 -15.96 -17.02 -21.23
C VAL A 252 -16.96 -17.40 -20.14
N THR A 253 -16.60 -18.40 -19.34
CA THR A 253 -17.41 -18.87 -18.20
C THR A 253 -16.69 -18.54 -16.90
N VAL A 254 -17.39 -17.88 -15.97
CA VAL A 254 -16.84 -17.55 -14.65
C VAL A 254 -17.55 -18.40 -13.60
N ALA A 255 -16.77 -19.20 -12.88
CA ALA A 255 -17.24 -20.09 -11.82
C ALA A 255 -16.41 -19.89 -10.55
N ARG A 256 -17.00 -20.23 -9.40
CA ARG A 256 -16.25 -20.26 -8.13
C ARG A 256 -15.15 -21.33 -8.21
N THR A 257 -14.04 -21.10 -7.52
CA THR A 257 -12.92 -22.06 -7.47
C THR A 257 -13.28 -23.39 -6.81
N ASP A 258 -14.38 -23.44 -6.05
CA ASP A 258 -14.94 -24.64 -5.42
C ASP A 258 -16.20 -25.18 -6.12
N ALA A 259 -16.55 -24.65 -7.29
CA ALA A 259 -17.69 -25.14 -8.05
C ALA A 259 -17.44 -26.57 -8.57
N PRO A 260 -18.43 -27.47 -8.47
CA PRO A 260 -18.35 -28.80 -9.09
C PRO A 260 -18.13 -28.70 -10.60
N LEU A 261 -17.17 -29.45 -11.13
CA LEU A 261 -16.79 -29.38 -12.55
C LEU A 261 -17.96 -29.70 -13.49
N ASP A 262 -18.84 -30.62 -13.09
CA ASP A 262 -20.05 -30.99 -13.83
C ASP A 262 -21.03 -29.83 -13.98
N GLU A 263 -21.14 -28.97 -12.97
CA GLU A 263 -21.96 -27.76 -13.03
C GLU A 263 -21.40 -26.73 -14.01
N VAL A 264 -20.07 -26.53 -14.00
CA VAL A 264 -19.37 -25.64 -14.94
C VAL A 264 -19.52 -26.15 -16.37
N MET A 265 -19.31 -27.45 -16.58
CA MET A 265 -19.41 -28.08 -17.91
C MET A 265 -20.84 -28.03 -18.46
N ARG A 266 -21.87 -28.26 -17.64
CA ARG A 266 -23.27 -28.14 -18.06
C ARG A 266 -23.59 -26.71 -18.54
N THR A 267 -23.09 -25.71 -17.83
CA THR A 267 -23.33 -24.30 -18.17
C THR A 267 -22.68 -23.95 -19.52
N ILE A 268 -21.49 -24.49 -19.79
CA ILE A 268 -20.80 -24.35 -21.09
C ILE A 268 -21.57 -25.08 -22.20
N GLU A 269 -22.05 -26.31 -21.95
CA GLU A 269 -22.79 -27.10 -22.93
C GLU A 269 -24.13 -26.47 -23.32
N GLU A 270 -24.90 -25.96 -22.36
CA GLU A 270 -26.15 -25.23 -22.60
C GLU A 270 -25.87 -23.99 -23.47
N ALA A 271 -24.83 -23.24 -23.10
CA ALA A 271 -24.38 -22.08 -23.86
C ALA A 271 -23.75 -22.41 -25.22
N LEU A 272 -23.56 -23.68 -25.59
CA LEU A 272 -23.12 -24.08 -26.94
C LEU A 272 -24.24 -24.71 -27.78
N ARG A 273 -25.32 -25.21 -27.14
CA ARG A 273 -26.51 -25.75 -27.82
C ARG A 273 -27.41 -24.65 -28.38
N ASP A 274 -27.48 -23.49 -27.72
CA ASP A 274 -28.20 -22.31 -28.21
C ASP A 274 -27.41 -21.56 -29.31
N ARG A 275 -27.08 -22.26 -30.39
CA ARG A 275 -26.41 -21.74 -31.60
C ARG A 275 -27.41 -21.30 -32.67
#